data_AF-A0A7S4PSW4-F1
#
_entry.id   AF-A0A7S4PSW4-F1
#
_cell.length_a   1.000
_cell.length_b   1.000
_cell.length_c   1.000
_cell.angle_alpha   90.00
_cell.angle_beta   90.00
_cell.angle_gamma   90.00
#
_symmetry.space_group_name_H-M   'P 1'
#
loop_
_entity.id
_entity.type
_entity.pdbx_description
1 polymer ?
#
loop_
_entity_poly.entity_id
_entity_poly.type
_entity_poly.pdbx_seq_one_letter_code
_entity_poly.pdbx_strand_id
1 'polypeptide(L)'
;MVSEALEAQELDKKLQSRPVENALRLRFKRYERACVAAILLGALFVAGTAYVLQQSYRTASTLPRTSAAAELRAFEAWASEHGRQYATPEEREVRLAIFRINFRRVQSENARGHSFKLALNEFADRTSEDHGQPGNASWGALARVASSRH
;
A
#
# COMPACT_ATOMS: atom_id res chain seq x y z
N MET A 1 -61.89 -28.69 39.13
CA MET A 1 -60.68 -29.01 38.32
C MET A 1 -60.66 -28.30 36.98
N VAL A 2 -61.62 -28.51 36.06
CA VAL A 2 -61.61 -27.82 34.74
C VAL A 2 -61.81 -26.30 34.84
N SER A 3 -62.70 -25.83 35.73
CA SER A 3 -62.96 -24.40 35.93
C SER A 3 -61.76 -23.64 36.48
N GLU A 4 -61.00 -24.28 37.36
CA GLU A 4 -59.81 -23.70 38.01
C GLU A 4 -58.64 -23.59 37.02
N ALA A 5 -58.49 -24.60 36.14
CA ALA A 5 -57.53 -24.56 35.04
C ALA A 5 -57.87 -23.47 34.01
N LEU A 6 -59.17 -23.26 33.73
CA LEU A 6 -59.62 -22.21 32.82
C LEU A 6 -59.38 -20.82 33.43
N GLU A 7 -59.66 -20.64 34.72
CA GLU A 7 -59.38 -19.39 35.42
C GLU A 7 -57.89 -19.09 35.48
N ALA A 8 -57.03 -20.09 35.75
CA ALA A 8 -55.58 -19.93 35.71
C ALA A 8 -55.09 -19.52 34.30
N GLN A 9 -55.67 -20.09 33.25
CA GLN A 9 -55.36 -19.75 31.86
C GLN A 9 -55.82 -18.32 31.51
N GLU A 10 -56.99 -17.91 31.97
CA GLU A 10 -57.53 -16.56 31.78
C GLU A 10 -56.70 -15.51 32.54
N LEU A 11 -56.24 -15.86 33.76
CA LEU A 11 -55.38 -15.02 34.57
C LEU A 11 -54.01 -14.83 33.93
N ASP A 12 -53.41 -15.91 33.41
CA ASP A 12 -52.12 -15.85 32.70
C ASP A 12 -52.23 -15.00 31.43
N LYS A 13 -53.32 -15.17 30.67
CA LYS A 13 -53.61 -14.36 29.49
C LYS A 13 -53.79 -12.87 29.84
N LYS A 14 -54.44 -12.57 30.98
CA LYS A 14 -54.55 -11.21 31.52
C LYS A 14 -53.22 -10.66 32.03
N LEU A 15 -52.38 -11.48 32.64
CA LEU A 15 -51.03 -11.11 33.07
C LEU A 15 -50.16 -10.75 31.85
N GLN A 16 -50.22 -11.57 30.80
CA GLN A 16 -49.55 -11.33 29.52
C GLN A 16 -50.11 -10.10 28.77
N SER A 17 -51.35 -9.70 29.02
CA SER A 17 -51.97 -8.53 28.39
C SER A 17 -51.56 -7.19 29.00
N ARG A 18 -50.74 -7.17 30.07
CA ARG A 18 -50.31 -5.94 30.74
C ARG A 18 -49.43 -5.08 29.80
N PRO A 19 -49.93 -3.95 29.28
CA PRO A 19 -49.31 -3.25 28.16
C PRO A 19 -47.97 -2.61 28.52
N VAL A 20 -47.75 -2.28 29.80
CA VAL A 20 -46.50 -1.68 30.29
C VAL A 20 -45.35 -2.68 30.29
N GLU A 21 -45.60 -3.92 30.72
CA GLU A 21 -44.58 -4.98 30.76
C GLU A 21 -44.19 -5.41 29.34
N ASN A 22 -45.16 -5.51 28.43
CA ASN A 22 -44.90 -5.78 27.01
C ASN A 22 -44.13 -4.62 26.34
N ALA A 23 -44.46 -3.38 26.66
CA ALA A 23 -43.74 -2.21 26.14
C ALA A 23 -42.28 -2.15 26.64
N LEU A 24 -42.03 -2.48 27.91
CA LEU A 24 -40.68 -2.57 28.46
C LEU A 24 -39.89 -3.70 27.81
N ARG A 25 -40.46 -4.92 27.72
CA ARG A 25 -39.83 -6.07 27.05
C ARG A 25 -39.50 -5.77 25.59
N LEU A 26 -40.38 -5.07 24.87
CA LEU A 26 -40.14 -4.70 23.48
C LEU A 26 -39.06 -3.62 23.35
N ARG A 27 -39.00 -2.66 24.28
CA ARG A 27 -37.92 -1.67 24.37
C ARG A 27 -36.58 -2.37 24.64
N PHE A 28 -36.50 -3.28 25.62
CA PHE A 28 -35.29 -4.06 25.90
C PHE A 28 -34.80 -4.87 24.69
N LYS A 29 -35.71 -5.58 23.98
CA LYS A 29 -35.36 -6.30 22.73
C LYS A 29 -34.90 -5.38 21.60
N ARG A 30 -35.47 -4.16 21.52
CA ARG A 30 -35.02 -3.13 20.56
C ARG A 30 -33.62 -2.62 20.91
N TYR A 31 -33.30 -2.44 22.20
CA TYR A 31 -31.95 -2.09 22.66
C TYR A 31 -30.95 -3.22 22.40
N GLU A 32 -31.32 -4.47 22.66
CA GLU A 32 -30.47 -5.63 22.38
C GLU A 32 -30.10 -5.72 20.89
N ARG A 33 -31.10 -5.60 20.01
CA ARG A 33 -30.88 -5.59 18.55
C ARG A 33 -30.05 -4.39 18.09
N ALA A 34 -30.27 -3.20 18.68
CA ALA A 34 -29.51 -2.00 18.37
C ALA A 34 -28.04 -2.11 18.82
N CYS A 35 -27.78 -2.67 20.01
CA CYS A 35 -26.42 -2.91 20.51
C CYS A 35 -25.68 -3.94 19.66
N VAL A 36 -26.32 -5.06 19.32
CA VAL A 36 -25.72 -6.07 18.44
C VAL A 36 -25.42 -5.48 17.07
N ALA A 37 -26.34 -4.71 16.48
CA ALA A 37 -26.10 -4.01 15.21
C ALA A 37 -24.93 -3.03 15.30
N ALA A 38 -24.83 -2.24 16.38
CA ALA A 38 -23.73 -1.29 16.59
C ALA A 38 -22.37 -2.00 16.74
N ILE A 39 -22.32 -3.13 17.46
CA ILE A 39 -21.11 -3.93 17.62
C ILE A 39 -20.67 -4.52 16.28
N LEU A 40 -21.60 -5.07 15.49
CA LEU A 40 -21.29 -5.62 14.17
C LEU A 40 -20.78 -4.53 13.20
N LEU A 41 -21.42 -3.36 13.18
CA LEU A 41 -20.97 -2.23 12.36
C LEU A 41 -19.57 -1.74 12.79
N GLY A 42 -19.30 -1.67 14.09
CA GLY A 42 -17.97 -1.35 14.60
C GLY A 42 -16.91 -2.39 14.21
N ALA A 43 -17.23 -3.68 14.33
CA ALA A 43 -16.33 -4.77 13.93
C ALA A 43 -16.04 -4.75 12.42
N LEU A 44 -17.04 -4.49 11.57
CA LEU A 44 -16.84 -4.31 10.13
C LEU A 44 -15.97 -3.09 9.80
N PHE A 45 -16.12 -1.98 10.53
CA PHE A 45 -15.28 -0.80 10.34
C PHE A 45 -13.81 -1.07 10.71
N VAL A 46 -13.57 -1.73 11.84
CA VAL A 46 -12.22 -2.12 12.26
C VAL A 46 -11.60 -3.13 11.28
N ALA A 47 -12.36 -4.13 10.84
CA ALA A 47 -11.89 -5.10 9.86
C ALA A 47 -11.60 -4.45 8.49
N GLY A 48 -12.47 -3.53 8.05
CA GLY A 48 -12.29 -2.79 6.81
C GLY A 48 -11.06 -1.88 6.83
N THR A 49 -10.85 -1.13 7.91
CA THR A 49 -9.65 -0.29 8.06
C THR A 49 -8.37 -1.13 8.15
N ALA A 50 -8.39 -2.25 8.89
CA ALA A 50 -7.28 -3.20 8.91
C ALA A 50 -6.98 -3.79 7.53
N TYR A 51 -8.00 -4.10 6.73
CA TYR A 51 -7.83 -4.59 5.36
C TYR A 51 -7.22 -3.54 4.42
N VAL A 52 -7.64 -2.28 4.50
CA VAL A 52 -7.05 -1.16 3.73
C VAL A 52 -5.60 -0.91 4.13
N LEU A 53 -5.28 -0.96 5.43
CA LEU A 53 -3.89 -0.87 5.92
C LEU A 53 -3.07 -2.06 5.42
N GLN A 54 -3.59 -3.28 5.53
CA GLN A 54 -2.94 -4.50 5.05
C GLN A 54 -2.66 -4.47 3.53
N GLN A 55 -3.55 -3.89 2.71
CA GLN A 55 -3.31 -3.68 1.29
C GLN A 55 -2.13 -2.72 1.06
N SER A 56 -2.07 -1.61 1.78
CA SER A 56 -0.97 -0.64 1.68
C SER A 56 0.39 -1.27 2.00
N TYR A 57 0.46 -2.12 3.04
CA TYR A 57 1.69 -2.85 3.40
C TYR A 57 2.10 -3.91 2.36
N ARG A 58 1.13 -4.55 1.68
CA ARG A 58 1.41 -5.51 0.59
C ARG A 58 1.96 -4.82 -0.65
N THR A 59 1.40 -3.67 -1.03
CA THR A 59 1.89 -2.92 -2.20
C THR A 59 3.29 -2.35 -1.96
N ALA A 60 3.60 -1.94 -0.73
CA ALA A 60 4.94 -1.50 -0.34
C ALA A 60 6.00 -2.62 -0.42
N SER A 61 5.59 -3.89 -0.36
CA SER A 61 6.50 -5.05 -0.39
C SER A 61 6.70 -5.65 -1.79
N THR A 62 5.94 -5.22 -2.80
CA THR A 62 6.01 -5.75 -4.18
C THR A 62 6.83 -4.91 -5.16
N LEU A 63 7.39 -3.76 -4.76
CA LEU A 63 8.44 -3.13 -5.56
C LEU A 63 9.67 -4.07 -5.57
N PRO A 64 10.35 -4.32 -6.71
CA PRO A 64 11.61 -5.04 -6.71
C PRO A 64 12.58 -4.27 -5.81
N ARG A 65 12.76 -4.78 -4.60
CA ARG A 65 13.37 -4.05 -3.50
C ARG A 65 14.88 -4.15 -3.64
N THR A 66 15.47 -3.44 -4.60
CA THR A 66 16.81 -2.93 -4.35
C THR A 66 16.71 -2.06 -3.10
N SER A 67 17.24 -2.58 -1.99
CA SER A 67 17.18 -1.86 -0.72
C SER A 67 17.88 -0.51 -0.87
N ALA A 68 17.51 0.49 -0.06
CA ALA A 68 18.18 1.79 -0.07
C ALA A 68 19.71 1.67 0.05
N ALA A 69 20.18 0.63 0.76
CA ALA A 69 21.59 0.27 0.86
C ALA A 69 22.18 -0.26 -0.48
N ALA A 70 21.44 -1.06 -1.24
CA ALA A 70 21.88 -1.51 -2.56
C ALA A 70 21.96 -0.34 -3.56
N GLU A 71 20.98 0.57 -3.53
CA GLU A 71 20.99 1.78 -4.37
C GLU A 71 22.14 2.70 -4.01
N LEU A 72 22.45 2.87 -2.72
CA LEU A 72 23.59 3.65 -2.26
C LEU A 72 24.92 3.02 -2.70
N ARG A 73 25.08 1.70 -2.56
CA ARG A 73 26.29 1.01 -3.06
C ARG A 73 26.46 1.16 -4.57
N ALA A 74 25.37 1.07 -5.33
CA ALA A 74 25.40 1.27 -6.77
C ALA A 74 25.80 2.72 -7.12
N PHE A 75 25.30 3.70 -6.37
CA PHE A 75 25.68 5.10 -6.53
C PHE A 75 27.16 5.34 -6.23
N GLU A 76 27.69 4.77 -5.15
CA GLU A 76 29.10 4.91 -4.77
C GLU A 76 30.03 4.26 -5.79
N ALA A 77 29.68 3.05 -6.26
CA ALA A 77 30.44 2.38 -7.31
C ALA A 77 30.42 3.19 -8.62
N TRP A 78 29.24 3.65 -9.04
CA TRP A 78 29.09 4.46 -10.25
C TRP A 78 29.83 5.80 -10.15
N ALA A 79 29.72 6.49 -9.01
CA ALA A 79 30.39 7.77 -8.77
C ALA A 79 31.91 7.61 -8.80
N SER A 80 32.43 6.53 -8.19
CA SER A 80 33.86 6.18 -8.25
C SER A 80 34.31 5.86 -9.67
N GLU A 81 33.53 5.10 -10.44
CA GLU A 81 33.85 4.73 -11.83
C GLU A 81 33.90 5.95 -12.75
N HIS A 82 33.02 6.93 -12.54
CA HIS A 82 32.89 8.13 -13.36
C HIS A 82 33.60 9.36 -12.78
N GLY A 83 34.40 9.20 -11.71
CA GLY A 83 35.15 10.28 -11.08
C GLY A 83 34.28 11.43 -10.54
N ARG A 84 33.05 11.13 -10.12
CA ARG A 84 32.08 12.11 -9.63
C ARG A 84 32.47 12.60 -8.23
N GLN A 85 32.57 13.91 -8.09
CA GLN A 85 32.79 14.60 -6.83
C GLN A 85 31.70 15.65 -6.67
N TYR A 86 31.15 15.77 -5.47
CA TYR A 86 30.08 16.71 -5.14
C TYR A 86 30.61 17.69 -4.10
N ALA A 87 30.30 18.97 -4.30
CA ALA A 87 30.88 20.05 -3.50
C ALA A 87 30.32 20.05 -2.07
N THR A 88 29.06 19.66 -1.89
CA THR A 88 28.40 19.65 -0.58
C THR A 88 27.64 18.34 -0.34
N PRO A 89 27.39 17.99 0.94
CA PRO A 89 26.53 16.86 1.29
C PRO A 89 25.12 17.00 0.70
N GLU A 90 24.56 18.21 0.69
CA GLU A 90 23.22 18.49 0.15
C GLU A 90 23.18 18.24 -1.36
N GLU A 91 24.22 18.66 -2.10
CA GLU A 91 24.34 18.34 -3.52
C GLU A 91 24.38 16.82 -3.72
N ARG A 92 25.20 16.11 -2.94
CA ARG A 92 25.31 14.65 -3.02
C ARG A 92 23.96 13.96 -2.77
N GLU A 93 23.17 14.45 -1.83
CA GLU A 93 21.83 13.91 -1.55
C GLU A 93 20.88 14.11 -2.72
N VAL A 94 20.85 15.30 -3.33
CA VAL A 94 20.05 15.58 -4.53
C VAL A 94 20.48 14.67 -5.68
N ARG A 95 21.78 14.51 -5.91
CA ARG A 95 22.34 13.66 -6.98
C ARG A 95 22.05 12.19 -6.75
N LEU A 96 22.13 11.71 -5.51
CA LEU A 96 21.72 10.37 -5.13
C LEU A 96 20.22 10.14 -5.37
N ALA A 97 19.37 11.13 -5.09
CA ALA A 97 17.94 11.03 -5.34
C ALA A 97 17.64 10.87 -6.85
N ILE A 98 18.29 11.66 -7.69
CA ILE A 98 18.18 11.56 -9.16
C ILE A 98 18.70 10.21 -9.65
N PHE A 99 19.87 9.78 -9.15
CA PHE A 99 20.45 8.48 -9.47
C PHE A 99 19.52 7.32 -9.15
N ARG A 100 18.86 7.34 -7.99
CA ARG A 100 17.87 6.32 -7.60
C ARG A 100 16.74 6.19 -8.60
N ILE A 101 16.23 7.32 -9.12
CA ILE A 101 15.17 7.34 -10.13
C ILE A 101 15.66 6.66 -11.41
N ASN A 102 16.83 7.05 -11.90
CA ASN A 102 17.42 6.51 -13.12
C ASN A 102 17.78 5.02 -12.98
N PHE A 103 18.33 4.61 -11.84
CA PHE A 103 18.67 3.22 -11.54
C PHE A 103 17.45 2.30 -11.50
N ARG A 104 16.36 2.72 -10.86
CA ARG A 104 15.10 1.97 -10.86
C ARG A 104 14.50 1.87 -12.26
N ARG A 105 14.61 2.92 -13.07
CA ARG A 105 14.17 2.90 -14.47
C ARG A 105 14.95 1.88 -15.30
N VAL A 106 16.28 1.87 -15.20
CA VAL A 106 17.14 0.88 -15.88
C VAL A 106 16.79 -0.54 -15.46
N GLN A 107 16.62 -0.80 -14.15
CA GLN A 107 16.23 -2.12 -13.66
C GLN A 107 14.85 -2.55 -14.17
N SER A 108 13.87 -1.64 -14.15
CA SER A 108 12.51 -1.89 -14.64
C SER A 108 12.50 -2.21 -16.13
N GLU A 109 13.25 -1.47 -16.95
CA GLU A 109 13.33 -1.72 -18.40
C GLU A 109 14.04 -3.05 -18.69
N ASN A 110 15.14 -3.34 -17.99
CA ASN A 110 15.87 -4.59 -18.16
C ASN A 110 15.07 -5.83 -17.74
N ALA A 111 14.10 -5.67 -16.83
CA ALA A 111 13.20 -6.74 -16.42
C ALA A 111 12.14 -7.08 -17.48
N ARG A 112 11.93 -6.23 -18.50
CA ARG A 112 10.93 -6.45 -19.56
C ARG A 112 11.36 -7.45 -20.64
N GLY A 113 12.57 -8.00 -20.57
CA GLY A 113 13.01 -9.06 -21.47
C GLY A 113 13.31 -8.58 -22.90
N HIS A 114 13.73 -7.32 -23.07
CA HIS A 114 14.20 -6.83 -24.36
C HIS A 114 15.46 -7.58 -24.82
N SER A 115 15.70 -7.57 -26.15
CA SER A 115 16.94 -8.12 -26.74
C SER A 115 18.20 -7.33 -26.37
N PHE A 116 18.03 -6.15 -25.74
CA PHE A 116 19.10 -5.31 -25.23
C PHE A 116 18.90 -5.02 -23.74
N LYS A 117 19.98 -4.60 -23.08
CA LYS A 117 19.95 -4.12 -21.70
C LYS A 117 20.42 -2.68 -21.64
N LEU A 118 19.72 -1.88 -20.85
CA LEU A 118 20.15 -0.55 -20.43
C LEU A 118 21.23 -0.65 -19.34
N ALA A 119 22.14 0.30 -19.33
CA ALA A 119 23.14 0.49 -18.28
C ALA A 119 23.10 1.94 -17.80
N LEU A 120 23.61 2.17 -16.58
CA LEU A 120 23.83 3.52 -16.08
C LEU A 120 25.02 4.14 -16.82
N ASN A 121 24.84 5.36 -17.31
CA ASN A 121 25.87 6.12 -18.01
C ASN A 121 26.39 7.27 -17.13
N GLU A 122 27.27 8.10 -17.68
CA GLU A 122 27.81 9.27 -16.98
C GLU A 122 26.76 10.30 -16.55
N PHE A 123 25.55 10.27 -17.12
CA PHE A 123 24.45 11.19 -16.82
C PHE A 123 23.45 10.64 -15.81
N ALA A 124 23.79 9.54 -15.12
CA ALA A 124 22.87 8.89 -14.21
C ALA A 124 22.42 9.76 -13.03
N ASP A 125 23.15 10.82 -12.66
CA ASP A 125 22.80 11.78 -11.60
C ASP A 125 22.15 13.08 -12.11
N ARG A 126 21.71 13.11 -13.38
CA ARG A 126 21.02 14.26 -14.00
C ARG A 126 19.55 13.96 -14.29
N THR A 127 18.72 15.00 -14.20
CA THR A 127 17.32 14.94 -14.60
C THR A 127 17.22 15.11 -16.12
N SER A 128 16.23 14.46 -16.74
CA SER A 128 16.01 14.55 -18.19
C SER A 128 15.64 15.95 -18.69
N GLU A 129 15.30 16.88 -17.79
CA GLU A 129 14.90 18.26 -18.12
C GLU A 129 16.06 19.20 -18.47
N ASP A 130 17.32 18.82 -18.17
CA ASP A 130 18.50 19.63 -18.49
C ASP A 130 18.91 19.53 -19.98
N HIS A 131 18.39 18.53 -20.69
CA HIS A 131 18.56 18.37 -22.13
C HIS A 131 17.18 18.46 -22.77
N GLY A 132 16.85 19.59 -23.40
CA GLY A 132 15.55 19.88 -24.01
C GLY A 132 15.13 18.88 -25.10
N GLN A 133 14.75 17.67 -24.72
CA GLN A 133 14.20 16.64 -25.61
C GLN A 133 13.04 15.90 -24.94
N PRO A 134 11.88 15.83 -25.61
CA PRO A 134 10.72 15.14 -25.10
C PRO A 134 10.99 13.64 -24.96
N GLY A 135 10.33 13.04 -23.97
CA GLY A 135 10.71 11.78 -23.30
C GLY A 135 10.63 10.48 -24.10
N ASN A 136 10.95 10.48 -25.39
CA ASN A 136 10.91 9.30 -26.24
C ASN A 136 12.03 9.18 -27.30
N ALA A 137 12.99 10.10 -27.43
CA ALA A 137 13.92 10.09 -28.57
C ALA A 137 15.44 9.96 -28.27
N SER A 138 15.89 9.90 -27.02
CA SER A 138 17.34 9.80 -26.67
C SER A 138 17.69 8.65 -25.71
N TRP A 139 16.95 7.53 -25.77
CA TRP A 139 17.29 6.32 -25.02
C TRP A 139 17.75 5.16 -25.91
N GLY A 140 17.87 5.40 -27.23
CA GLY A 140 18.22 4.43 -28.28
C GLY A 140 19.68 4.42 -28.76
N ALA A 141 20.55 5.28 -28.22
CA ALA A 141 22.00 5.23 -28.42
C ALA A 141 22.62 5.39 -27.04
N LEU A 142 23.24 4.39 -26.41
CA LEU A 142 24.52 3.82 -26.79
C LEU A 142 24.62 2.36 -26.32
N ALA A 143 24.45 1.43 -27.25
CA ALA A 143 24.96 0.08 -27.13
C ALA A 143 26.49 0.11 -27.34
N ARG A 144 27.26 -0.11 -26.27
CA ARG A 144 28.66 -0.62 -26.15
C ARG A 144 29.10 -0.29 -24.72
N VAL A 145 29.45 -1.23 -23.83
CA VAL A 145 30.46 -2.28 -23.97
C VAL A 145 30.02 -3.52 -23.19
N ALA A 146 29.57 -4.55 -23.90
CA ALA A 146 29.53 -5.93 -23.39
C ALA A 146 29.81 -6.90 -24.54
N SER A 147 30.87 -6.62 -25.30
CA SER A 147 31.47 -7.59 -26.21
C SER A 147 32.97 -7.34 -26.27
N SER A 148 33.75 -8.36 -25.90
CA SER A 148 35.15 -8.57 -26.26
C SER A 148 36.22 -7.67 -25.61
N ARG A 149 36.61 -8.00 -24.37
CA ARG A 149 38.04 -8.12 -24.04
C ARG A 149 38.36 -9.62 -23.86
N HIS A 150 38.72 -10.24 -24.96
CA HIS A 150 39.67 -11.36 -25.05
C HIS A 150 40.56 -11.09 -26.24
#